data_AF-A0A2E7MDL3-F1
#
_entry.id   AF-A0A2E7MDL3-F1
#
_cell.length_a   1.000
_cell.length_b   1.000
_cell.length_c   1.000
_cell.angle_alpha   90.00
_cell.angle_beta   90.00
_cell.angle_gamma   90.00
#
_symmetry.space_group_name_H-M   'P 1'
#
loop_
_entity.id
_entity.type
_entity.pdbx_description
1 polymer ?
#
loop_
_entity_poly.entity_id
_entity_poly.type
_entity_poly.pdbx_seq_one_letter_code
_entity_poly.pdbx_strand_id
1 'polypeptide(L)'
;MIDFARHDFHWVVQLPEDYDVLDLSVAPELRPPRTSKVAIGRYDEVRPSVYDQPLFGGDRILHVGIDLGGEPGSPVHAFASGRIHRLGVNEAQGDYGPTIVTVHELDGRELFALHGHLSGDSLAGWSQGQSFGRGDRLGWIGQEAENGGWPPHLHFQLSWVRPDTHDLPGVVRLEDRPQALRDYPDPRHVLGPLY
;
A
#
# COMPACT_ATOMS: atom_id res chain seq x y z
N MET A 1 1.74 14.13 -18.44
CA MET A 1 2.51 13.49 -17.35
C MET A 1 2.16 14.24 -16.08
N ILE A 2 1.91 13.55 -14.97
CA ILE A 2 1.64 14.21 -13.68
C ILE A 2 2.95 14.81 -13.21
N ASP A 3 2.93 16.08 -12.82
CA ASP A 3 4.07 16.76 -12.23
C ASP A 3 3.87 16.78 -10.71
N PHE A 4 4.28 15.71 -10.04
CA PHE A 4 4.02 15.50 -8.62
C PHE A 4 4.51 16.66 -7.73
N ALA A 5 5.55 17.39 -8.15
CA ALA A 5 6.12 18.49 -7.38
C ALA A 5 5.22 19.73 -7.30
N ARG A 6 4.21 19.88 -8.17
CA ARG A 6 3.27 21.02 -8.13
C ARG A 6 2.08 20.81 -7.19
N HIS A 7 1.86 19.58 -6.74
CA HIS A 7 0.70 19.21 -5.94
C HIS A 7 1.07 19.21 -4.46
N ASP A 8 0.18 19.75 -3.63
CA ASP A 8 0.29 19.66 -2.18
C ASP A 8 -0.43 18.37 -1.73
N PHE A 9 0.30 17.30 -1.47
CA PHE A 9 -0.25 16.03 -1.01
C PHE A 9 -0.39 16.01 0.52
N HIS A 10 -1.41 15.32 1.02
CA HIS A 10 -1.56 14.99 2.42
C HIS A 10 -0.84 13.68 2.72
N TRP A 11 -0.33 13.51 3.94
CA TRP A 11 0.22 12.23 4.38
C TRP A 11 -0.86 11.15 4.41
N VAL A 12 -0.52 9.90 4.08
CA VAL A 12 -1.48 8.78 4.07
C VAL A 12 -1.58 8.14 5.46
N VAL A 13 -0.44 7.89 6.09
CA VAL A 13 -0.31 7.47 7.50
C VAL A 13 0.63 8.44 8.18
N GLN A 14 0.28 8.90 9.39
CA GLN A 14 1.16 9.76 10.17
C GLN A 14 2.23 8.88 10.82
N LEU A 15 3.41 8.83 10.22
CA LEU A 15 4.56 8.16 10.80
C LEU A 15 5.15 8.99 11.95
N PRO A 16 5.70 8.34 13.00
CA PRO A 16 6.53 9.02 13.99
C PRO A 16 7.81 9.58 13.37
N GLU A 17 8.49 10.49 14.08
CA GLU A 17 9.80 11.00 13.65
C GLU A 17 10.86 9.88 13.58
N ASP A 18 10.75 8.88 14.47
CA ASP A 18 11.60 7.70 14.51
C ASP A 18 10.86 6.44 14.00
N TYR A 19 11.32 5.89 12.89
CA TYR A 19 10.88 4.59 12.39
C TYR A 19 12.06 3.82 11.78
N ASP A 20 12.00 2.49 11.84
CA ASP A 20 13.00 1.66 11.16
C ASP A 20 12.65 1.49 9.69
N VAL A 21 13.64 1.49 8.81
CA VAL A 21 13.48 1.03 7.42
C VAL A 21 13.98 -0.41 7.36
N LEU A 22 13.07 -1.36 7.13
CA LEU A 22 13.42 -2.77 7.09
C LEU A 22 14.25 -3.08 5.83
N ASP A 23 15.24 -3.95 5.99
CA ASP A 23 15.87 -4.64 4.87
C ASP A 23 15.22 -6.02 4.75
N LEU A 24 14.18 -6.11 3.92
CA LEU A 24 13.46 -7.36 3.69
C LEU A 24 14.09 -8.19 2.56
N SER A 25 15.18 -7.70 1.97
CA SER A 25 15.95 -8.41 0.94
C SER A 25 16.88 -9.49 1.48
N VAL A 26 17.19 -9.41 2.78
CA VAL A 26 17.99 -10.40 3.49
C VAL A 26 17.11 -11.33 4.32
N ALA A 27 17.67 -12.50 4.63
CA ALA A 27 17.04 -13.50 5.50
C ALA A 27 16.74 -12.91 6.89
N PRO A 28 15.64 -13.33 7.56
CA PRO A 28 15.22 -12.76 8.84
C PRO A 28 16.32 -12.71 9.91
N GLU A 29 17.18 -13.73 9.97
CA GLU A 29 18.30 -13.84 10.91
C GLU A 29 19.45 -12.86 10.68
N LEU A 30 19.51 -12.24 9.49
CA LEU A 30 20.51 -11.22 9.14
C LEU A 30 20.00 -9.79 9.37
N ARG A 31 18.70 -9.63 9.68
CA ARG A 31 18.10 -8.31 9.87
C ARG A 31 18.56 -7.71 11.20
N PRO A 32 18.94 -6.42 11.23
CA PRO A 32 19.24 -5.76 12.50
C PRO A 32 18.00 -5.77 13.40
N PRO A 33 18.19 -5.80 14.74
CA PRO A 33 17.08 -5.65 15.65
C PRO A 33 16.40 -4.29 15.44
N ARG A 34 15.07 -4.30 15.49
CA ARG A 34 14.27 -3.07 15.43
C ARG A 34 14.58 -2.18 16.63
N THR A 35 14.64 -0.87 16.37
CA THR A 35 14.86 0.14 17.41
C THR A 35 13.62 0.98 17.67
N SER A 36 12.70 1.03 16.70
CA SER A 36 11.45 1.79 16.78
C SER A 36 10.22 0.90 16.74
N LYS A 37 9.11 1.40 17.31
CA LYS A 37 7.81 0.70 17.31
C LYS A 37 7.17 0.60 15.93
N VAL A 38 7.46 1.56 15.06
CA VAL A 38 7.04 1.58 13.66
C VAL A 38 8.22 1.21 12.77
N ALA A 39 7.94 0.47 11.70
CA ALA A 39 8.91 0.18 10.66
C ALA A 39 8.21 0.19 9.30
N ILE A 40 8.96 0.50 8.24
CA ILE A 40 8.45 0.53 6.87
C ILE A 40 9.21 -0.44 5.96
N GLY A 41 8.50 -1.01 4.99
CA GLY A 41 9.07 -1.84 3.92
C GLY A 41 9.32 -1.03 2.64
N ARG A 42 10.26 -1.47 1.80
CA ARG A 42 10.66 -0.69 0.62
C ARG A 42 9.80 -0.93 -0.61
N TYR A 43 9.70 0.10 -1.47
CA TYR A 43 9.27 -0.04 -2.87
C TYR A 43 10.39 -0.67 -3.70
N ASP A 44 10.01 -1.45 -4.72
CA ASP A 44 10.93 -2.11 -5.63
C ASP A 44 11.95 -3.00 -4.89
N GLU A 45 11.45 -3.72 -3.88
CA GLU A 45 12.23 -4.53 -2.96
C GLU A 45 12.03 -6.02 -3.26
N VAL A 46 13.13 -6.73 -3.51
CA VAL A 46 13.11 -8.20 -3.67
C VAL A 46 13.12 -8.83 -2.29
N ARG A 47 12.08 -9.59 -1.93
CA ARG A 47 11.85 -10.15 -0.59
C ARG A 47 11.72 -11.67 -0.61
N PRO A 48 12.84 -12.41 -0.72
CA PRO A 48 12.81 -13.86 -0.95
C PRO A 48 12.25 -14.68 0.22
N SER A 49 12.20 -14.11 1.43
CA SER A 49 11.80 -14.81 2.66
C SER A 49 10.51 -14.27 3.29
N VAL A 50 9.74 -13.46 2.56
CA VAL A 50 8.51 -12.83 3.10
C VAL A 50 7.23 -13.51 2.61
N TYR A 51 7.24 -14.02 1.37
CA TYR A 51 6.03 -14.49 0.67
C TYR A 51 6.03 -16.02 0.56
N ASP A 52 5.64 -16.71 1.64
CA ASP A 52 5.65 -18.18 1.73
C ASP A 52 4.27 -18.83 1.50
N GLN A 53 3.20 -18.04 1.43
CA GLN A 53 1.85 -18.55 1.22
C GLN A 53 1.65 -19.06 -0.22
N PRO A 54 0.82 -20.10 -0.45
CA PRO A 54 0.56 -20.64 -1.79
C PRO A 54 0.08 -19.61 -2.81
N LEU A 55 -0.58 -18.55 -2.34
CA LEU A 55 -1.00 -17.40 -3.14
C LEU A 55 0.14 -16.86 -4.02
N PHE A 56 1.38 -16.84 -3.50
CA PHE A 56 2.54 -16.27 -4.18
C PHE A 56 3.21 -17.17 -5.21
N GLY A 57 2.77 -18.42 -5.35
CA GLY A 57 3.30 -19.35 -6.35
C GLY A 57 4.78 -19.73 -6.15
N GLY A 58 5.42 -19.27 -5.08
CA GLY A 58 6.84 -19.51 -4.77
C GLY A 58 7.84 -18.66 -5.57
N ASP A 59 7.39 -17.87 -6.55
CA ASP A 59 8.26 -17.08 -7.43
C ASP A 59 7.95 -15.57 -7.47
N ARG A 60 6.81 -15.15 -6.91
CA ARG A 60 6.47 -13.74 -6.72
C ARG A 60 7.15 -13.22 -5.46
N ILE A 61 8.23 -12.46 -5.65
CA ILE A 61 9.07 -11.96 -4.56
C ILE A 61 9.39 -10.47 -4.65
N LEU A 62 9.04 -9.79 -5.75
CA LEU A 62 9.29 -8.37 -5.89
C LEU A 62 8.09 -7.57 -5.39
N HIS A 63 8.29 -6.80 -4.33
CA HIS A 63 7.27 -5.90 -3.79
C HIS A 63 7.20 -4.59 -4.58
N VAL A 64 6.00 -4.21 -5.01
CA VAL A 64 5.75 -3.01 -5.86
C VAL A 64 4.82 -1.98 -5.20
N GLY A 65 4.69 -2.04 -3.88
CA GLY A 65 4.10 -1.00 -3.04
C GLY A 65 5.10 -0.49 -1.98
N ILE A 66 4.62 0.31 -1.05
CA ILE A 66 5.31 0.64 0.21
C ILE A 66 4.46 0.17 1.36
N ASP A 67 5.09 -0.49 2.33
CA ASP A 67 4.43 -0.94 3.54
C ASP A 67 4.71 0.05 4.66
N LEU A 68 3.67 0.74 5.13
CA LEU A 68 3.75 1.73 6.20
C LEU A 68 3.26 1.09 7.50
N GLY A 69 4.19 0.74 8.39
CA GLY A 69 3.85 0.16 9.69
C GLY A 69 2.99 1.09 10.55
N GLY A 70 2.12 0.50 11.35
CA GLY A 70 1.28 1.23 12.31
C GLY A 70 0.49 0.27 13.19
N GLU A 71 -0.01 0.77 14.31
CA GLU A 71 -0.85 -0.04 15.21
C GLU A 71 -2.23 -0.27 14.58
N PRO A 72 -2.91 -1.40 14.86
CA PRO A 72 -4.31 -1.57 14.48
C PRO A 72 -5.17 -0.37 14.93
N GLY A 73 -6.03 0.11 14.05
CA GLY A 73 -6.83 1.31 14.29
C GLY A 73 -6.11 2.64 13.97
N SER A 74 -4.85 2.62 13.53
CA SER A 74 -4.18 3.83 13.04
C SER A 74 -4.90 4.37 11.79
N PRO A 75 -5.20 5.68 11.71
CA PRO A 75 -6.01 6.24 10.64
C PRO A 75 -5.22 6.34 9.32
N VAL A 76 -5.90 6.00 8.21
CA VAL A 76 -5.40 6.09 6.83
C VAL A 76 -6.15 7.19 6.11
N HIS A 77 -5.44 8.13 5.47
CA HIS A 77 -6.00 9.33 4.85
C HIS A 77 -5.73 9.41 3.35
N ALA A 78 -6.60 10.11 2.64
CA ALA A 78 -6.44 10.38 1.22
C ALA A 78 -5.33 11.41 0.97
N PHE A 79 -4.30 11.05 0.19
CA PHE A 79 -3.22 11.98 -0.16
C PHE A 79 -3.66 13.16 -1.03
N ALA A 80 -4.75 13.01 -1.78
CA ALA A 80 -5.38 14.05 -2.60
C ALA A 80 -6.89 13.81 -2.66
N SER A 81 -7.67 14.81 -3.08
CA SER A 81 -9.10 14.61 -3.36
C SER A 81 -9.28 13.56 -4.46
N GLY A 82 -10.40 12.86 -4.44
CA GLY A 82 -10.63 11.78 -5.39
C GLY A 82 -11.98 11.10 -5.16
N ARG A 83 -12.08 9.87 -5.65
CA ARG A 83 -13.26 9.02 -5.50
C ARG A 83 -12.89 7.57 -5.28
N ILE A 84 -13.75 6.84 -4.59
CA ILE A 84 -13.62 5.40 -4.40
C ILE A 84 -13.80 4.72 -5.77
N HIS A 85 -12.76 4.09 -6.28
CA HIS A 85 -12.81 3.37 -7.56
C HIS A 85 -13.34 1.94 -7.36
N ARG A 86 -12.80 1.23 -6.37
CA ARG A 86 -13.22 -0.11 -5.96
C ARG A 86 -12.95 -0.29 -4.47
N LEU A 87 -13.69 -1.20 -3.84
CA LEU A 87 -13.50 -1.58 -2.45
C LEU A 87 -13.98 -3.02 -2.27
N GLY A 88 -13.40 -3.75 -1.32
CA GLY A 88 -13.73 -5.15 -1.08
C GLY A 88 -12.79 -5.80 -0.08
N VAL A 89 -12.94 -7.11 0.09
CA VAL A 89 -12.09 -7.91 0.98
C VAL A 89 -11.40 -8.99 0.15
N ASN A 90 -10.07 -8.96 0.13
CA ASN A 90 -9.26 -10.02 -0.45
C ASN A 90 -9.07 -11.12 0.62
N GLU A 91 -9.86 -12.20 0.54
CA GLU A 91 -10.03 -13.17 1.63
C GLU A 91 -8.90 -14.21 1.77
N ALA A 92 -7.99 -14.30 0.79
CA ALA A 92 -6.93 -15.30 0.82
C ALA A 92 -5.88 -15.00 1.90
N GLN A 93 -5.33 -16.05 2.51
CA GLN A 93 -4.22 -15.90 3.44
C GLN A 93 -2.98 -15.35 2.71
N GLY A 94 -2.35 -14.33 3.30
CA GLY A 94 -1.26 -13.58 2.69
C GLY A 94 -1.72 -12.50 1.71
N ASP A 95 -3.01 -12.36 1.44
CA ASP A 95 -3.56 -11.32 0.58
C ASP A 95 -3.80 -10.00 1.35
N TYR A 96 -4.47 -9.03 0.75
CA TYR A 96 -4.65 -7.71 1.33
C TYR A 96 -5.71 -7.60 2.42
N GLY A 97 -6.63 -8.55 2.58
CA GLY A 97 -7.80 -8.34 3.43
C GLY A 97 -8.67 -7.16 2.95
N PRO A 98 -9.32 -6.40 3.85
CA PRO A 98 -10.09 -5.20 3.50
C PRO A 98 -9.24 -4.18 2.75
N THR A 99 -9.73 -3.76 1.59
CA THR A 99 -8.99 -2.96 0.62
C THR A 99 -9.85 -1.87 0.01
N ILE A 100 -9.28 -0.67 -0.12
CA ILE A 100 -9.87 0.46 -0.84
C ILE A 100 -8.94 0.88 -1.97
N VAL A 101 -9.44 0.87 -3.20
CA VAL A 101 -8.78 1.46 -4.35
C VAL A 101 -9.42 2.81 -4.66
N THR A 102 -8.63 3.87 -4.61
CA THR A 102 -9.05 5.22 -4.99
C THR A 102 -8.57 5.59 -6.38
N VAL A 103 -9.23 6.57 -6.98
CA VAL A 103 -8.75 7.23 -8.20
C VAL A 103 -8.72 8.75 -8.00
N HIS A 104 -7.64 9.35 -8.48
CA HIS A 104 -7.34 10.77 -8.40
C HIS A 104 -7.07 11.29 -9.80
N GLU A 105 -7.65 12.44 -10.14
CA GLU A 105 -7.35 13.14 -11.39
C GLU A 105 -6.38 14.27 -11.08
N LEU A 106 -5.14 14.13 -11.55
CA LEU A 106 -4.08 15.12 -11.36
C LEU A 106 -3.54 15.50 -12.74
N ASP A 107 -3.43 16.79 -13.05
CA ASP A 107 -2.96 17.28 -14.36
C ASP A 107 -3.67 16.63 -15.57
N GLY A 108 -4.97 16.33 -15.43
CA GLY A 108 -5.78 15.68 -16.46
C GLY A 108 -5.45 14.20 -16.71
N ARG A 109 -4.77 13.53 -15.77
CA ARG A 109 -4.46 12.09 -15.82
C ARG A 109 -4.97 11.38 -14.57
N GLU A 110 -5.58 10.21 -14.76
CA GLU A 110 -5.96 9.32 -13.66
C GLU A 110 -4.72 8.66 -13.04
N LEU A 111 -4.69 8.64 -11.70
CA LEU A 111 -3.78 7.89 -10.86
C LEU A 111 -4.60 7.07 -9.87
N PHE A 112 -4.37 5.77 -9.84
CA PHE A 112 -5.03 4.87 -8.90
C PHE A 112 -4.12 4.63 -7.70
N ALA A 113 -4.71 4.46 -6.52
CA ALA A 113 -3.99 4.08 -5.31
C ALA A 113 -4.74 2.97 -4.56
N LEU A 114 -4.05 1.87 -4.28
CA LEU A 114 -4.55 0.78 -3.44
C LEU A 114 -4.10 1.00 -2.00
N HIS A 115 -5.05 0.86 -1.09
CA HIS A 115 -4.87 0.87 0.36
C HIS A 115 -5.31 -0.52 0.87
N GLY A 116 -4.35 -1.42 1.05
CA GLY A 116 -4.58 -2.78 1.55
C GLY A 116 -4.38 -2.89 3.05
N HIS A 117 -4.69 -4.06 3.61
CA HIS A 117 -4.54 -4.37 5.04
C HIS A 117 -5.32 -3.42 5.97
N LEU A 118 -6.45 -2.89 5.49
CA LEU A 118 -7.33 -2.06 6.29
C LEU A 118 -8.16 -2.91 7.27
N SER A 119 -8.80 -2.26 8.23
CA SER A 119 -9.84 -2.89 9.05
C SER A 119 -11.12 -3.07 8.24
N GLY A 120 -11.93 -4.09 8.58
CA GLY A 120 -13.23 -4.32 7.92
C GLY A 120 -14.18 -3.13 8.06
N ASP A 121 -14.13 -2.43 9.20
CA ASP A 121 -14.90 -1.22 9.47
C ASP A 121 -14.59 -0.08 8.49
N SER A 122 -13.41 -0.09 7.86
CA SER A 122 -13.03 0.90 6.83
C SER A 122 -13.96 0.87 5.63
N LEU A 123 -14.58 -0.27 5.32
CA LEU A 123 -15.44 -0.42 4.14
C LEU A 123 -16.87 0.09 4.36
N ALA A 124 -17.34 0.13 5.61
CA ALA A 124 -18.74 0.40 5.93
C ALA A 124 -19.21 1.83 5.58
N GLY A 125 -18.28 2.79 5.50
CA GLY A 125 -18.57 4.20 5.23
C GLY A 125 -18.52 4.62 3.75
N TRP A 126 -18.16 3.70 2.86
CA TRP A 126 -17.86 4.03 1.46
C TRP A 126 -18.70 3.24 0.48
N SER A 127 -19.04 3.90 -0.62
CA SER A 127 -19.63 3.28 -1.81
C SER A 127 -18.76 3.56 -3.03
N GLN A 128 -18.75 2.63 -3.98
CA GLN A 128 -18.06 2.84 -5.25
C GLN A 128 -18.56 4.12 -5.93
N GLY A 129 -17.64 4.98 -6.36
CA GLY A 129 -17.90 6.28 -6.97
C GLY A 129 -18.06 7.44 -5.99
N GLN A 130 -18.13 7.18 -4.68
CA GLN A 130 -18.23 8.23 -3.67
C GLN A 130 -16.96 9.10 -3.65
N SER A 131 -17.15 10.42 -3.64
CA SER A 131 -16.06 11.39 -3.60
C SER A 131 -15.57 11.66 -2.17
N PHE A 132 -14.31 12.06 -2.05
CA PHE A 132 -13.68 12.51 -0.83
C PHE A 132 -12.69 13.64 -1.11
N GLY A 133 -12.37 14.42 -0.08
CA GLY A 133 -11.37 15.47 -0.09
C GLY A 133 -9.97 14.97 0.28
N ARG A 134 -8.96 15.76 -0.10
CA ARG A 134 -7.59 15.61 0.41
C ARG A 134 -7.60 15.65 1.94
N GLY A 135 -6.95 14.68 2.56
CA GLY A 135 -6.86 14.56 4.02
C GLY A 135 -8.09 13.95 4.67
N ASP A 136 -9.13 13.58 3.91
CA ASP A 136 -10.22 12.80 4.48
C ASP A 136 -9.71 11.42 4.90
N ARG A 137 -10.17 10.93 6.05
CA ARG A 137 -9.86 9.57 6.51
C ARG A 137 -10.61 8.56 5.64
N LEU A 138 -9.86 7.70 4.97
CA LEU A 138 -10.38 6.61 4.14
C LEU A 138 -10.68 5.36 4.97
N GLY A 139 -9.92 5.13 6.05
CA GLY A 139 -10.08 3.95 6.88
C GLY A 139 -9.08 3.89 8.02
N TRP A 140 -8.81 2.67 8.47
CA TRP A 140 -7.87 2.38 9.55
C TRP A 140 -7.06 1.13 9.22
N ILE A 141 -5.85 1.03 9.76
CA ILE A 141 -5.02 -0.18 9.67
C ILE A 141 -5.72 -1.34 10.40
N GLY A 142 -5.82 -2.49 9.74
CA GLY A 142 -6.46 -3.69 10.27
C GLY A 142 -5.56 -4.50 11.19
N GLN A 143 -6.19 -5.36 11.99
CA GLN A 143 -5.48 -6.37 12.78
C GLN A 143 -5.11 -7.59 11.95
N GLU A 144 -4.15 -8.40 12.44
CA GLU A 144 -3.66 -9.60 11.75
C GLU A 144 -4.79 -10.58 11.38
N ALA A 145 -5.81 -10.70 12.23
CA ALA A 145 -6.94 -11.60 12.02
C ALA A 145 -7.85 -11.24 10.83
N GLU A 146 -7.75 -10.03 10.28
CA GLU A 146 -8.58 -9.58 9.16
C GLU A 146 -7.76 -9.07 7.96
N ASN A 147 -6.51 -8.69 8.15
CA ASN A 147 -5.68 -8.05 7.12
C ASN A 147 -4.95 -9.03 6.19
N GLY A 148 -5.35 -10.30 6.16
CA GLY A 148 -4.66 -11.36 5.43
C GLY A 148 -3.60 -12.11 6.25
N GLY A 149 -3.48 -11.86 7.56
CA GLY A 149 -2.52 -12.55 8.42
C GLY A 149 -1.15 -11.89 8.51
N TRP A 150 -1.07 -10.60 8.17
CA TRP A 150 0.18 -9.84 8.21
C TRP A 150 0.34 -9.06 9.52
N PRO A 151 1.58 -8.81 9.98
CA PRO A 151 1.82 -7.81 11.02
C PRO A 151 1.15 -6.48 10.65
N PRO A 152 0.47 -5.77 11.57
CA PRO A 152 -0.30 -4.57 11.23
C PRO A 152 0.53 -3.49 10.50
N HIS A 153 0.07 -3.14 9.30
CA HIS A 153 0.64 -2.09 8.45
C HIS A 153 -0.38 -1.70 7.38
N LEU A 154 -0.15 -0.57 6.69
CA LEU A 154 -0.82 -0.25 5.44
C LEU A 154 0.08 -0.68 4.27
N HIS A 155 -0.44 -1.48 3.35
CA HIS A 155 0.16 -1.61 2.02
C HIS A 155 -0.39 -0.50 1.12
N PHE A 156 0.49 0.36 0.62
CA PHE A 156 0.13 1.48 -0.25
C PHE A 156 0.83 1.36 -1.62
N GLN A 157 0.04 1.29 -2.68
CA GLN A 157 0.54 1.10 -4.04
C GLN A 157 -0.13 2.07 -5.01
N LEU A 158 0.66 2.69 -5.88
CA LEU A 158 0.15 3.50 -6.99
C LEU A 158 0.02 2.64 -8.25
N SER A 159 -0.89 3.03 -9.15
CA SER A 159 -1.05 2.38 -10.46
C SER A 159 -1.47 3.37 -11.54
N TRP A 160 -0.83 3.27 -12.71
CA TRP A 160 -1.29 3.85 -13.97
C TRP A 160 -2.32 2.99 -14.69
N VAL A 161 -2.32 1.68 -14.40
CA VAL A 161 -3.26 0.74 -14.95
C VAL A 161 -4.53 0.77 -14.10
N ARG A 162 -5.67 1.05 -14.74
CA ARG A 162 -6.97 1.00 -14.09
C ARG A 162 -7.27 -0.45 -13.67
N PRO A 163 -7.44 -0.75 -12.37
CA PRO A 163 -7.83 -2.09 -11.97
C PRO A 163 -9.31 -2.35 -12.26
N ASP A 164 -9.64 -3.57 -12.65
CA ASP A 164 -11.03 -3.98 -12.87
C ASP A 164 -11.77 -4.25 -11.55
N THR A 165 -11.03 -4.65 -10.50
CA THR A 165 -11.50 -5.05 -9.17
C THR A 165 -10.83 -4.22 -8.07
N HIS A 166 -11.05 -4.58 -6.80
CA HIS A 166 -10.43 -3.97 -5.62
C HIS A 166 -9.01 -4.50 -5.35
N ASP A 167 -8.33 -5.00 -6.38
CA ASP A 167 -7.05 -5.71 -6.28
C ASP A 167 -6.05 -5.20 -7.34
N LEU A 168 -4.77 -5.28 -7.01
CA LEU A 168 -3.61 -5.01 -7.85
C LEU A 168 -2.49 -5.97 -7.46
N PRO A 169 -1.58 -6.35 -8.37
CA PRO A 169 -0.45 -7.19 -7.97
C PRO A 169 0.54 -6.39 -7.12
N GLY A 170 0.49 -6.56 -5.80
CA GLY A 170 1.47 -5.97 -4.86
C GLY A 170 2.81 -6.68 -4.81
N VAL A 171 2.81 -7.94 -5.25
CA VAL A 171 4.02 -8.75 -5.39
C VAL A 171 4.02 -9.39 -6.76
N VAL A 172 5.10 -9.15 -7.51
CA VAL A 172 5.29 -9.67 -8.86
C VAL A 172 6.52 -10.57 -8.92
N ARG A 173 6.68 -11.30 -10.03
CA ARG A 173 7.90 -12.06 -10.30
C ARG A 173 9.03 -11.11 -10.64
N LEU A 174 10.26 -11.53 -10.35
CA LEU A 174 11.43 -10.71 -10.65
C LEU A 174 11.59 -10.44 -12.17
N GLU A 175 11.17 -11.40 -13.02
CA GLU A 175 11.17 -11.26 -14.47
C GLU A 175 10.23 -10.14 -14.98
N ASP A 176 9.15 -9.86 -14.24
CA ASP A 176 8.14 -8.86 -14.59
C ASP A 176 8.52 -7.44 -14.12
N ARG A 177 9.59 -7.29 -13.34
CA ARG A 177 10.06 -6.01 -12.77
C ARG A 177 10.05 -4.86 -13.77
N PRO A 178 10.59 -4.98 -15.00
CA PRO A 178 10.64 -3.84 -15.91
C PRO A 178 9.25 -3.32 -16.32
N GLN A 179 8.25 -4.19 -16.43
CA GLN A 179 6.88 -3.79 -16.74
C GLN A 179 6.17 -3.30 -15.47
N ALA A 180 6.34 -3.99 -14.35
CA ALA A 180 5.73 -3.61 -13.09
C ALA A 180 6.10 -2.18 -12.65
N LEU A 181 7.37 -1.77 -12.79
CA LEU A 181 7.79 -0.40 -12.44
C LEU A 181 7.29 0.66 -13.43
N ARG A 182 6.86 0.27 -14.64
CA ARG A 182 6.16 1.17 -15.57
C ARG A 182 4.70 1.35 -15.22
N ASP A 183 4.07 0.30 -14.68
CA ASP A 183 2.64 0.27 -14.36
C ASP A 183 2.36 0.82 -12.95
N TYR A 184 3.24 0.53 -11.99
CA TYR A 184 3.12 0.87 -10.57
C TYR A 184 4.25 1.83 -10.19
N PRO A 185 4.05 3.16 -10.30
CA PRO A 185 5.10 4.12 -10.00
C PRO A 185 5.42 4.18 -8.51
N ASP A 186 6.59 4.72 -8.19
CA ASP A 186 7.08 4.85 -6.82
C ASP A 186 6.10 5.63 -5.92
N PRO A 187 5.55 5.03 -4.85
CA PRO A 187 4.59 5.71 -3.98
C PRO A 187 5.16 6.94 -3.25
N ARG A 188 6.48 7.10 -3.15
CA ARG A 188 7.12 8.31 -2.60
C ARG A 188 6.77 9.58 -3.35
N HIS A 189 6.31 9.47 -4.61
CA HIS A 189 5.77 10.61 -5.35
C HIS A 189 4.61 11.31 -4.64
N VAL A 190 3.85 10.61 -3.80
CA VAL A 190 2.72 11.18 -3.03
C VAL A 190 2.90 11.04 -1.52
N LEU A 191 3.72 10.09 -1.06
CA LEU A 191 4.04 9.92 0.36
C LEU A 191 5.12 10.88 0.88
N GLY A 192 5.85 11.53 -0.02
CA GLY A 192 6.96 12.41 0.33
C GLY A 192 8.29 11.67 0.51
N PRO A 193 9.29 12.32 1.15
CA PRO A 193 10.63 11.77 1.30
C PRO A 193 10.66 10.65 2.35
N LEU A 194 10.25 9.45 1.95
CA LEU A 194 10.47 8.23 2.72
C LEU A 194 11.83 7.63 2.35
N TYR A 195 12.45 7.03 3.38
CA TYR A 195 13.85 6.59 3.49
C TYR A 195 14.83 7.73 3.79
#